data_AF-A0A095SW27-F1
#
_entry.id   AF-A0A095SW27-F1
#
_cell.length_a   1.000
_cell.length_b   1.000
_cell.length_c   1.000
_cell.angle_alpha   90.00
_cell.angle_beta   90.00
_cell.angle_gamma   90.00
#
_symmetry.space_group_name_H-M   'P 1'
#
loop_
_entity.id
_entity.type
_entity.pdbx_description
1 polymer ?
#
loop_
_entity_poly.entity_id
_entity_poly.type
_entity_poly.pdbx_seq_one_letter_code
_entity_poly.pdbx_strand_id
1 'polypeptide(L)'
;MTNTNCLNCGKALTDAFCSGCGQKADTHRITFKNFIFHDVLHGTFHLDKGILFTAKQALTRPGKAALDYIVGKRKPFYNVFYLILITIGLMLFTRHIGNSLNTSDDSIVQTKEYVNEASKRIDEVFAQKNKIIIFLFVPFAAINSFILFKRKKLNLSEHAIIAGMILLSILLISTFSNILFWFKPIHHIGLAVSLLIIAIILFYICFGYFNAFSADYSKFEITSRIFLFFVLIGLELLFLTWILVGFATNWKFGEIKIAPFG
;
A
#
# COMPACT_ATOMS: atom_id res chain seq x y z
N MET A 1 -0.76 -31.35 -2.49
CA MET A 1 -0.95 -31.78 -3.89
C MET A 1 0.33 -31.45 -4.64
N THR A 2 1.12 -32.46 -4.98
CA THR A 2 2.33 -32.30 -5.79
C THR A 2 1.88 -32.03 -7.23
N ASN A 3 2.07 -30.81 -7.70
CA ASN A 3 1.73 -30.44 -9.07
C ASN A 3 2.67 -31.20 -10.02
N THR A 4 2.14 -31.87 -11.04
CA THR A 4 2.95 -32.57 -12.05
C THR A 4 3.56 -31.61 -13.06
N ASN A 5 2.98 -30.40 -13.18
CA ASN A 5 3.41 -29.34 -14.09
C ASN A 5 3.78 -28.08 -13.32
N CYS A 6 4.71 -27.30 -13.88
CA CYS A 6 5.15 -26.03 -13.31
C CYS A 6 4.05 -24.98 -13.39
N LEU A 7 3.71 -24.36 -12.26
CA LEU A 7 2.70 -23.29 -12.17
C LEU A 7 3.06 -22.02 -12.96
N ASN A 8 4.34 -21.82 -13.32
CA ASN A 8 4.79 -20.65 -14.06
C ASN A 8 4.84 -20.86 -15.58
N CYS A 9 5.48 -21.92 -16.06
CA CYS A 9 5.66 -22.15 -17.50
C CYS A 9 4.90 -23.37 -18.05
N GLY A 10 4.19 -24.14 -17.21
CA GLY A 10 3.41 -25.30 -17.62
C GLY A 10 4.22 -26.57 -17.95
N LYS A 11 5.56 -26.50 -17.96
CA LYS A 11 6.42 -27.66 -18.25
C LYS A 11 6.32 -28.73 -17.15
N ALA A 12 6.39 -30.01 -17.53
CA ALA A 12 6.43 -31.12 -16.59
C ALA A 12 7.59 -30.95 -15.57
N LEU A 13 7.32 -31.23 -14.30
CA LEU A 13 8.30 -31.17 -13.22
C LEU A 13 8.96 -32.54 -13.06
N THR A 14 10.26 -32.61 -13.33
CA THR A 14 11.08 -33.83 -13.18
C THR A 14 11.98 -33.77 -11.95
N ASP A 15 12.27 -32.57 -11.44
CA ASP A 15 13.22 -32.29 -10.37
C ASP A 15 12.64 -31.30 -9.35
N ALA A 16 13.40 -31.04 -8.27
CA ALA A 16 13.08 -30.03 -7.26
C ALA A 16 12.92 -28.61 -7.84
N PHE A 17 13.45 -28.34 -9.03
CA PHE A 17 13.30 -27.08 -9.77
C PHE A 17 12.88 -27.36 -11.22
N CYS A 18 12.02 -26.50 -11.77
CA CYS A 18 11.59 -26.59 -13.16
C CYS A 18 12.75 -26.32 -14.11
N SER A 19 13.08 -27.28 -14.98
CA SER A 19 14.13 -27.14 -16.00
C SER A 19 13.87 -26.04 -17.04
N GLY A 20 12.61 -25.60 -17.20
CA GLY A 20 12.24 -24.56 -18.16
C GLY A 20 12.37 -23.13 -17.63
N CYS A 21 12.11 -22.90 -16.34
CA CYS A 21 12.08 -21.54 -15.79
C CYS A 21 12.75 -21.38 -14.41
N GLY A 22 13.23 -22.47 -13.80
CA GLY A 22 13.91 -22.45 -12.51
C GLY A 22 13.01 -22.15 -11.31
N GLN A 23 11.69 -22.38 -11.40
CA GLN A 23 10.77 -22.32 -10.26
C GLN A 23 10.86 -23.60 -9.43
N LYS A 24 10.85 -23.48 -8.09
CA LYS A 24 10.77 -24.63 -7.17
C LYS A 24 9.50 -25.47 -7.43
N ALA A 25 9.64 -26.78 -7.51
CA ALA A 25 8.53 -27.71 -7.73
C ALA A 25 7.54 -27.73 -6.55
N ASP A 26 8.02 -27.54 -5.32
CA ASP A 26 7.21 -27.43 -4.10
C ASP A 26 6.62 -26.01 -3.94
N THR A 27 5.82 -25.59 -4.93
CA THR A 27 5.03 -24.36 -4.84
C THR A 27 3.62 -24.68 -4.37
N HIS A 28 3.36 -24.57 -3.06
CA HIS A 28 2.03 -24.75 -2.47
C HIS A 28 1.24 -23.45 -2.36
N ARG A 29 -0.08 -23.58 -2.13
CA ARG A 29 -0.97 -22.45 -1.83
C ARG A 29 -0.46 -21.68 -0.62
N ILE A 30 -0.52 -20.36 -0.69
CA ILE A 30 -0.03 -19.46 0.36
C ILE A 30 -0.90 -19.64 1.60
N THR A 31 -0.31 -20.14 2.67
CA THR A 31 -0.94 -20.26 3.99
C THR A 31 -0.36 -19.20 4.93
N PHE A 32 -1.11 -18.81 5.95
CA PHE A 32 -0.67 -17.78 6.91
C PHE A 32 0.69 -18.09 7.55
N LYS A 33 0.92 -19.35 7.93
CA LYS A 33 2.22 -19.78 8.50
C LYS A 33 3.35 -19.59 7.50
N ASN A 34 3.18 -20.05 6.27
CA ASN A 34 4.23 -19.98 5.26
C ASN A 34 4.46 -18.54 4.76
N PHE A 35 3.41 -17.74 4.70
CA PHE A 35 3.46 -16.33 4.37
C PHE A 35 4.31 -15.53 5.37
N ILE A 36 4.07 -15.69 6.68
CA ILE A 36 4.84 -14.96 7.70
C ILE A 36 6.28 -15.48 7.77
N PHE A 37 6.48 -16.80 7.86
CA PHE A 37 7.82 -17.35 8.08
C PHE A 37 8.70 -17.31 6.83
N HIS A 38 8.19 -17.59 5.64
CA HIS A 38 9.01 -17.66 4.44
C HIS A 38 8.98 -16.38 3.61
N ASP A 39 7.81 -15.76 3.43
CA ASP A 39 7.69 -14.58 2.56
C ASP A 39 8.03 -13.27 3.28
N VAL A 40 7.78 -13.14 4.59
CA VAL A 40 8.13 -11.91 5.33
C VAL A 40 9.51 -11.99 5.97
N LEU A 41 9.92 -13.13 6.53
CA LEU A 41 11.15 -13.25 7.33
C LEU A 41 12.40 -13.76 6.60
N HIS A 42 12.27 -14.52 5.50
CA HIS A 42 13.41 -15.19 4.84
C HIS A 42 13.68 -14.72 3.39
N GLY A 43 13.58 -13.43 3.13
CA GLY A 43 13.93 -12.87 1.82
C GLY A 43 15.43 -12.78 1.59
N THR A 44 15.86 -13.27 0.44
CA THR A 44 17.22 -13.08 -0.06
C THR A 44 17.31 -11.71 -0.75
N PHE A 45 18.21 -10.85 -0.27
CA PHE A 45 18.56 -9.59 -0.95
C PHE A 45 19.39 -9.89 -2.20
N HIS A 46 18.71 -10.16 -3.32
CA HIS A 46 19.33 -10.25 -4.64
C HIS A 46 18.69 -9.17 -5.53
N LEU A 47 19.51 -8.25 -6.02
CA LEU A 47 19.10 -7.22 -6.99
C LEU A 47 18.90 -7.90 -8.35
N ASP A 48 17.79 -8.62 -8.47
CA ASP A 48 17.43 -9.36 -9.67
C ASP A 48 16.48 -8.58 -10.56
N LYS A 49 16.39 -9.01 -11.82
CA LYS A 49 15.40 -8.55 -12.82
C LYS A 49 13.95 -8.57 -12.30
N GLY A 50 13.67 -9.35 -11.27
CA GLY A 50 12.38 -9.43 -10.60
C GLY A 50 11.92 -8.11 -9.97
N ILE A 51 12.83 -7.24 -9.52
CA ILE A 51 12.46 -5.95 -8.89
C ILE A 51 11.76 -5.04 -9.90
N LEU A 52 12.41 -4.80 -11.04
CA LEU A 52 11.86 -3.97 -12.11
C LEU A 52 10.58 -4.59 -12.70
N PHE A 53 10.55 -5.92 -12.85
CA PHE A 53 9.34 -6.61 -13.27
C PHE A 53 8.19 -6.37 -12.30
N THR A 54 8.41 -6.57 -11.00
CA THR A 54 7.37 -6.42 -9.96
C THR A 54 6.88 -4.99 -9.86
N ALA A 55 7.79 -4.01 -9.88
CA ALA A 55 7.43 -2.59 -9.89
C ALA A 55 6.58 -2.22 -11.11
N LYS A 56 6.97 -2.69 -12.31
CA LYS A 56 6.19 -2.50 -13.54
C LYS A 56 4.81 -3.14 -13.43
N GLN A 57 4.71 -4.37 -12.92
CA GLN A 57 3.44 -5.06 -12.78
C GLN A 57 2.53 -4.41 -11.73
N ALA A 58 3.11 -3.90 -10.63
CA ALA A 58 2.39 -3.14 -9.62
C ALA A 58 1.80 -1.84 -10.21
N LEU A 59 2.53 -1.12 -11.04
CA LEU A 59 2.04 0.11 -11.67
C LEU A 59 1.03 -0.16 -12.81
N THR A 60 1.16 -1.25 -13.56
CA THR A 60 0.33 -1.47 -14.76
C THR A 60 -0.90 -2.34 -14.53
N ARG A 61 -0.83 -3.34 -13.64
CA ARG A 61 -1.92 -4.30 -13.38
C ARG A 61 -1.85 -4.91 -11.97
N PRO A 62 -1.89 -4.10 -10.89
CA PRO A 62 -1.57 -4.55 -9.53
C PRO A 62 -2.42 -5.73 -9.07
N GLY A 63 -3.73 -5.70 -9.35
CA GLY A 63 -4.66 -6.78 -8.98
C GLY A 63 -4.38 -8.10 -9.69
N LYS A 64 -4.24 -8.09 -11.02
CA LYS A 64 -3.89 -9.28 -11.81
C LYS A 64 -2.50 -9.80 -11.49
N ALA A 65 -1.55 -8.91 -11.22
CA ALA A 65 -0.20 -9.27 -10.82
C ALA A 65 -0.20 -10.01 -9.48
N ALA A 66 -0.96 -9.52 -8.49
CA ALA A 66 -1.17 -10.23 -7.24
C ALA A 66 -1.81 -11.61 -7.46
N LEU A 67 -2.82 -11.71 -8.34
CA LEU A 67 -3.45 -12.99 -8.65
C LEU A 67 -2.49 -13.97 -9.33
N ASP A 68 -1.67 -13.54 -10.30
CA ASP A 68 -0.63 -14.37 -10.91
C ASP A 68 0.33 -14.92 -9.86
N TYR A 69 0.73 -14.08 -8.89
CA TYR A 69 1.57 -14.50 -7.77
C TYR A 69 0.87 -15.54 -6.87
N ILE A 70 -0.40 -15.32 -6.54
CA ILE A 70 -1.23 -16.19 -5.70
C ILE A 70 -1.42 -17.58 -6.35
N VAL A 71 -1.71 -17.64 -7.65
CA VAL A 71 -1.86 -18.91 -8.38
C VAL A 71 -0.53 -19.65 -8.61
N GLY A 72 0.59 -19.03 -8.24
CA GLY A 72 1.89 -19.69 -8.17
C GLY A 72 2.87 -19.32 -9.28
N LYS A 73 2.61 -18.30 -10.11
CA LYS A 73 3.58 -17.78 -11.09
C LYS A 73 4.61 -16.86 -10.41
N ARG A 74 5.33 -17.37 -9.41
CA ARG A 74 6.15 -16.54 -8.49
C ARG A 74 7.54 -16.21 -9.03
N LYS A 75 8.10 -17.03 -9.92
CA LYS A 75 9.47 -16.85 -10.45
C LYS A 75 9.80 -15.45 -10.99
N PRO A 76 8.94 -14.77 -11.78
CA PRO A 76 9.27 -13.45 -12.31
C PRO A 76 9.11 -12.33 -11.27
N PHE A 77 8.40 -12.58 -10.17
CA PHE A 77 8.17 -11.59 -9.13
C PHE A 77 9.30 -11.61 -8.10
N TYR A 78 9.73 -10.43 -7.72
CA TYR A 78 10.46 -10.23 -6.49
C TYR A 78 9.47 -10.27 -5.32
N ASN A 79 10.00 -10.51 -4.12
CA ASN A 79 9.17 -10.54 -2.94
C ASN A 79 8.55 -9.16 -2.68
N VAL A 80 7.21 -9.12 -2.68
CA VAL A 80 6.42 -7.89 -2.59
C VAL A 80 6.71 -7.12 -1.30
N PHE A 81 6.87 -7.80 -0.17
CA PHE A 81 7.09 -7.15 1.14
C PHE A 81 8.48 -6.54 1.26
N TYR A 82 9.51 -7.23 0.77
CA TYR A 82 10.85 -6.66 0.70
C TYR A 82 10.89 -5.47 -0.24
N LEU A 83 10.18 -5.54 -1.38
CA LEU A 83 10.12 -4.40 -2.29
C LEU A 83 9.37 -3.21 -1.69
N ILE A 84 8.30 -3.44 -0.94
CA ILE A 84 7.63 -2.40 -0.14
C ILE A 84 8.63 -1.75 0.83
N LEU A 85 9.39 -2.54 1.59
CA LEU A 85 10.38 -2.02 2.54
C LEU A 85 11.46 -1.18 1.85
N ILE A 86 12.02 -1.68 0.75
CA ILE A 86 13.00 -0.97 -0.08
C ILE A 86 12.40 0.34 -0.60
N THR A 87 11.15 0.31 -1.07
CA THR A 87 10.46 1.49 -1.63
C THR A 87 10.14 2.51 -0.53
N ILE A 88 9.77 2.09 0.68
CA ILE A 88 9.63 2.99 1.84
C ILE A 88 10.97 3.67 2.14
N GLY A 89 12.07 2.91 2.18
CA GLY A 89 13.41 3.47 2.38
C GLY A 89 13.76 4.51 1.31
N LEU A 90 13.52 4.18 0.04
CA LEU A 90 13.74 5.08 -1.09
C LEU A 90 12.86 6.33 -0.99
N MET A 91 11.58 6.19 -0.66
CA MET A 91 10.65 7.32 -0.50
C MET A 91 11.10 8.28 0.60
N LEU A 92 11.58 7.76 1.73
CA LEU A 92 12.09 8.57 2.84
C LEU A 92 13.39 9.27 2.46
N PHE A 93 14.29 8.55 1.76
CA PHE A 93 15.54 9.09 1.26
C PHE A 93 15.31 10.22 0.25
N THR A 94 14.42 10.04 -0.73
CA THR A 94 14.13 11.07 -1.73
C THR A 94 13.48 12.30 -1.13
N ARG A 95 12.62 12.12 -0.13
CA ARG A 95 12.04 13.23 0.65
C ARG A 95 13.12 13.99 1.42
N HIS A 96 14.04 13.30 2.07
CA HIS A 96 15.12 13.94 2.81
C HIS A 96 16.02 14.78 1.90
N ILE A 97 16.43 14.24 0.75
CA ILE A 97 17.21 14.98 -0.25
C ILE A 97 16.43 16.20 -0.76
N GLY A 98 15.17 16.04 -1.15
CA GLY A 98 14.35 17.14 -1.65
C GLY A 98 14.27 18.30 -0.66
N ASN A 99 14.07 17.99 0.63
CA ASN A 99 14.08 19.01 1.67
C ASN A 99 15.43 19.74 1.75
N SER A 100 16.56 19.02 1.66
CA SER A 100 17.90 19.64 1.68
C SER A 100 18.25 20.47 0.44
N LEU A 101 17.61 20.19 -0.71
CA LEU A 101 17.79 20.97 -1.93
C LEU A 101 16.94 22.25 -1.93
N ASN A 102 15.79 22.20 -1.26
CA ASN A 102 14.82 23.31 -1.21
C ASN A 102 15.01 24.24 0.01
N THR A 103 15.97 23.95 0.90
CA THR A 103 16.28 24.75 2.11
C THR A 103 16.77 26.19 1.84
N SER A 104 16.87 26.63 0.58
CA SER A 104 17.33 27.99 0.24
C SER A 104 16.21 29.00 -0.06
N ASP A 105 14.93 28.60 -0.09
CA ASP A 105 13.86 29.50 -0.60
C ASP A 105 12.49 29.38 0.08
N ASP A 106 12.33 28.54 1.11
CA ASP A 106 11.02 28.38 1.73
C ASP A 106 11.15 28.11 3.24
N SER A 107 11.74 29.07 3.95
CA SER A 107 11.35 29.32 5.34
C SER A 107 9.98 30.02 5.37
N ILE A 108 8.99 29.49 4.66
CA ILE A 108 7.64 29.48 5.19
C ILE A 108 7.67 28.42 6.28
N VAL A 109 8.24 28.80 7.43
CA VAL A 109 7.65 28.37 8.69
C VAL A 109 6.21 28.87 8.57
N GLN A 110 5.32 28.00 8.07
CA GLN A 110 3.93 28.10 8.43
C GLN A 110 3.98 27.94 9.94
N THR A 111 4.03 29.06 10.64
CA THR A 111 3.55 29.13 12.00
C THR A 111 2.10 28.68 11.85
N LYS A 112 1.88 27.36 11.93
CA LYS A 112 0.54 26.83 12.15
C LYS A 112 0.11 27.52 13.42
N GLU A 113 -0.76 28.51 13.29
CA GLU A 113 -1.32 29.20 14.42
C GLU A 113 -2.23 28.18 15.10
N TYR A 114 -1.66 27.46 16.06
CA TYR A 114 -2.37 26.41 16.77
C TYR A 114 -3.42 27.08 17.64
N VAL A 115 -4.69 26.86 17.31
CA VAL A 115 -5.83 27.44 18.05
C VAL A 115 -5.80 27.02 19.53
N ASN A 116 -5.14 25.90 19.87
CA ASN A 116 -4.86 25.47 21.25
C ASN A 116 -3.70 24.45 21.34
N GLU A 117 -3.26 24.12 22.57
CA GLU A 117 -2.25 23.07 22.82
C GLU A 117 -2.67 21.69 22.30
N ALA A 118 -3.97 21.40 22.26
CA ALA A 118 -4.47 20.12 21.75
C ALA A 118 -4.22 20.00 20.23
N SER A 119 -4.43 21.05 19.45
CA SER A 119 -4.10 21.11 18.03
C SER A 119 -2.61 20.88 17.78
N LYS A 120 -1.75 21.45 18.63
CA LYS A 120 -0.29 21.25 18.57
C LYS A 120 0.09 19.79 18.83
N ARG A 121 -0.46 19.18 19.89
CA ARG A 121 -0.22 17.76 20.21
C ARG A 121 -0.78 16.83 19.15
N ILE A 122 -1.93 17.16 18.57
CA ILE A 122 -2.55 16.41 17.48
C ILE A 122 -1.63 16.44 16.25
N ASP A 123 -1.13 17.60 15.84
CA ASP A 123 -0.22 17.71 14.70
C ASP A 123 1.13 17.03 14.94
N GLU A 124 1.67 17.08 16.15
CA GLU A 124 2.88 16.34 16.53
C GLU A 124 2.65 14.81 16.47
N VAL A 125 1.48 14.34 16.93
CA VAL A 125 1.08 12.94 16.84
C VAL A 125 0.90 12.52 15.39
N PHE A 126 0.23 13.31 14.55
CA PHE A 126 0.10 13.01 13.12
C PHE A 126 1.46 13.01 12.41
N ALA A 127 2.31 14.01 12.64
CA ALA A 127 3.64 14.09 12.03
C ALA A 127 4.54 12.90 12.42
N GLN A 128 4.49 12.43 13.67
CA GLN A 128 5.30 11.30 14.15
C GLN A 128 4.68 9.93 13.82
N LYS A 129 3.35 9.81 13.78
CA LYS A 129 2.62 8.52 13.67
C LYS A 129 2.08 8.20 12.27
N ASN A 130 2.18 9.11 11.29
CA ASN A 130 1.80 8.84 9.89
C ASN A 130 2.45 7.56 9.30
N LYS A 131 3.61 7.14 9.82
CA LYS A 131 4.27 5.89 9.43
C LYS A 131 3.46 4.64 9.83
N ILE A 132 2.82 4.66 11.00
CA ILE A 132 2.03 3.52 11.51
C ILE A 132 0.80 3.29 10.63
N ILE A 133 0.17 4.37 10.14
CA ILE A 133 -1.01 4.29 9.26
C ILE A 133 -0.65 3.53 7.97
N ILE A 134 0.53 3.76 7.40
CA ILE A 134 1.00 3.05 6.19
C ILE A 134 1.19 1.55 6.48
N PHE A 135 1.76 1.18 7.62
CA PHE A 135 1.92 -0.23 8.00
C PHE A 135 0.59 -0.92 8.28
N LEU A 136 -0.39 -0.19 8.82
CA LEU A 136 -1.73 -0.71 9.09
C LEU A 136 -2.63 -0.77 7.84
N PHE A 137 -2.24 -0.13 6.73
CA PHE A 137 -3.00 -0.19 5.49
C PHE A 137 -3.19 -1.63 5.00
N VAL A 138 -2.14 -2.45 4.97
CA VAL A 138 -2.21 -3.84 4.48
C VAL A 138 -3.21 -4.69 5.27
N PRO A 139 -3.13 -4.79 6.62
CA PRO A 139 -4.07 -5.61 7.37
C PRO A 139 -5.52 -5.13 7.24
N PHE A 140 -5.78 -3.82 7.31
CA PHE A 140 -7.14 -3.28 7.17
C PHE A 140 -7.70 -3.51 5.76
N ALA A 141 -6.92 -3.18 4.73
CA ALA A 141 -7.29 -3.43 3.35
C ALA A 141 -7.51 -4.92 3.07
N ALA A 142 -6.70 -5.81 3.64
CA ALA A 142 -6.86 -7.26 3.50
C ALA A 142 -8.16 -7.75 4.15
N ILE A 143 -8.49 -7.30 5.37
CA ILE A 143 -9.73 -7.65 6.07
C ILE A 143 -10.95 -7.16 5.29
N ASN A 144 -10.96 -5.88 4.88
CA ASN A 144 -12.06 -5.31 4.10
C ASN A 144 -12.24 -6.05 2.77
N SER A 145 -11.14 -6.32 2.07
CA SER A 145 -11.17 -7.07 0.82
C SER A 145 -11.67 -8.51 1.02
N PHE A 146 -11.27 -9.18 2.10
CA PHE A 146 -11.71 -10.53 2.44
C PHE A 146 -13.21 -10.60 2.73
N ILE A 147 -13.75 -9.60 3.43
CA ILE A 147 -15.19 -9.49 3.71
C ILE A 147 -15.98 -9.17 2.43
N LEU A 148 -15.46 -8.28 1.57
CA LEU A 148 -16.21 -7.77 0.42
C LEU A 148 -16.10 -8.63 -0.84
N PHE A 149 -15.01 -9.35 -1.07
CA PHE A 149 -14.74 -10.05 -2.34
C PHE A 149 -14.63 -11.58 -2.20
N LYS A 150 -15.70 -12.23 -1.72
CA LYS A 150 -15.71 -13.66 -1.37
C LYS A 150 -15.75 -14.66 -2.55
N ARG A 151 -16.21 -14.26 -3.75
CA ARG A 151 -16.45 -15.20 -4.88
C ARG A 151 -15.21 -15.97 -5.33
N LYS A 152 -14.02 -15.36 -5.31
CA LYS A 152 -12.75 -16.05 -5.65
C LYS A 152 -12.26 -17.06 -4.60
N LYS A 153 -12.90 -17.15 -3.42
CA LYS A 153 -12.53 -18.05 -2.31
C LYS A 153 -11.06 -17.94 -1.90
N LEU A 154 -10.54 -16.71 -1.93
CA LEU A 154 -9.20 -16.40 -1.44
C LEU A 154 -9.17 -16.40 0.09
N ASN A 155 -8.03 -16.76 0.68
CA ASN A 155 -7.78 -16.66 2.12
C ASN A 155 -7.24 -15.27 2.49
N LEU A 156 -7.19 -14.97 3.80
CA LEU A 156 -6.75 -13.65 4.27
C LEU A 156 -5.33 -13.27 3.82
N SER A 157 -4.40 -14.24 3.76
CA SER A 157 -3.02 -14.00 3.30
C SER A 157 -2.98 -13.65 1.80
N GLU A 158 -3.83 -14.28 1.00
CA GLU A 158 -3.99 -13.96 -0.42
C GLU A 158 -4.57 -12.54 -0.61
N HIS A 159 -5.54 -12.13 0.21
CA HIS A 159 -6.00 -10.73 0.23
C HIS A 159 -4.90 -9.75 0.69
N ALA A 160 -4.05 -10.14 1.64
CA ALA A 160 -2.90 -9.33 2.06
C ALA A 160 -1.86 -9.14 0.95
N ILE A 161 -1.67 -10.13 0.06
CA ILE A 161 -0.81 -9.98 -1.13
C ILE A 161 -1.41 -9.00 -2.13
N ILE A 162 -2.73 -9.04 -2.34
CA ILE A 162 -3.41 -8.05 -3.19
C ILE A 162 -3.24 -6.65 -2.62
N ALA A 163 -3.51 -6.47 -1.33
CA ALA A 163 -3.33 -5.20 -0.63
C ALA A 163 -1.86 -4.73 -0.67
N GLY A 164 -0.90 -5.63 -0.50
CA GLY A 164 0.53 -5.35 -0.59
C GLY A 164 0.97 -4.89 -1.98
N MET A 165 0.49 -5.56 -3.05
CA MET A 165 0.78 -5.14 -4.42
C MET A 165 0.21 -3.76 -4.74
N ILE A 166 -0.98 -3.43 -4.23
CA ILE A 166 -1.59 -2.10 -4.37
C ILE A 166 -0.78 -1.07 -3.57
N LEU A 167 -0.39 -1.39 -2.32
CA LEU A 167 0.46 -0.52 -1.51
C LEU A 167 1.79 -0.22 -2.20
N LEU A 168 2.40 -1.23 -2.83
CA LEU A 168 3.62 -1.03 -3.60
C LEU A 168 3.42 0.00 -4.73
N SER A 169 2.30 -0.06 -5.46
CA SER A 169 1.96 0.95 -6.48
C SER A 169 1.88 2.36 -5.88
N ILE A 170 1.19 2.50 -4.75
CA ILE A 170 1.03 3.79 -4.05
C ILE A 170 2.39 4.34 -3.63
N LEU A 171 3.26 3.49 -3.08
CA LEU A 171 4.61 3.89 -2.65
C LEU A 171 5.51 4.29 -3.82
N LEU A 172 5.44 3.58 -4.95
CA LEU A 172 6.19 3.92 -6.16
C LEU A 172 5.73 5.28 -6.71
N ILE A 173 4.42 5.51 -6.79
CA ILE A 173 3.84 6.79 -7.21
C ILE A 173 4.30 7.91 -6.28
N SER A 174 4.19 7.71 -4.96
CA SER A 174 4.59 8.69 -3.95
C SER A 174 6.09 9.00 -4.01
N THR A 175 6.92 7.99 -4.25
CA THR A 175 8.37 8.16 -4.42
C THR A 175 8.69 9.01 -5.65
N PHE A 176 8.01 8.74 -6.78
CA PHE A 176 8.16 9.53 -7.99
C PHE A 176 7.68 10.98 -7.78
N SER A 177 6.55 11.17 -7.09
CA SER A 177 6.05 12.50 -6.73
C SER A 177 7.04 13.28 -5.89
N ASN A 178 7.70 12.68 -4.90
CA ASN A 178 8.73 13.36 -4.10
C ASN A 178 9.87 13.89 -4.98
N ILE A 179 10.30 13.12 -5.98
CA ILE A 179 11.34 13.54 -6.94
C ILE A 179 10.83 14.69 -7.81
N LEU A 180 9.55 14.66 -8.20
CA LEU A 180 8.95 15.76 -8.97
C LEU A 180 8.99 17.09 -8.18
N PHE A 181 8.79 17.06 -6.87
CA PHE A 181 8.92 18.25 -6.01
C PHE A 181 10.37 18.74 -5.83
N TRP A 182 11.39 18.08 -6.40
CA TRP A 182 12.75 18.65 -6.43
C TRP A 182 12.88 19.80 -7.42
N PHE A 183 11.96 19.90 -8.39
CA PHE A 183 11.99 20.95 -9.39
C PHE A 183 11.26 22.20 -8.88
N LYS A 184 12.00 23.31 -8.67
CA LYS A 184 11.47 24.57 -8.13
C LYS A 184 10.14 25.05 -8.75
N PRO A 185 9.93 25.05 -10.08
CA PRO A 185 8.68 25.54 -10.68
C PRO A 185 7.42 24.81 -10.20
N ILE A 186 7.57 23.55 -9.77
CA ILE A 186 6.46 22.70 -9.33
C ILE A 186 5.91 23.17 -7.97
N HIS A 187 6.69 23.90 -7.18
CA HIS A 187 6.24 24.47 -5.91
C HIS A 187 5.13 25.49 -6.09
N HIS A 188 5.17 26.33 -7.14
CA HIS A 188 4.13 27.33 -7.42
C HIS A 188 2.75 26.71 -7.66
N ILE A 189 2.71 25.47 -8.16
CA ILE A 189 1.49 24.69 -8.41
C ILE A 189 1.34 23.53 -7.42
N GLY A 190 2.07 23.56 -6.30
CA GLY A 190 2.23 22.41 -5.40
C GLY A 190 0.94 21.87 -4.82
N LEU A 191 -0.04 22.72 -4.54
CA LEU A 191 -1.37 22.30 -4.07
C LEU A 191 -2.12 21.49 -5.14
N ALA A 192 -2.16 21.98 -6.38
CA ALA A 192 -2.82 21.29 -7.49
C ALA A 192 -2.15 19.94 -7.77
N VAL A 193 -0.81 19.90 -7.74
CA VAL A 193 -0.04 18.66 -7.89
C VAL A 193 -0.35 17.69 -6.74
N SER A 194 -0.44 18.17 -5.50
CA SER A 194 -0.77 17.33 -4.34
C SER A 194 -2.17 16.74 -4.43
N LEU A 195 -3.17 17.53 -4.83
CA LEU A 195 -4.54 17.06 -5.06
C LEU A 195 -4.59 16.03 -6.19
N LEU A 196 -3.84 16.27 -7.28
CA LEU A 196 -3.71 15.32 -8.38
C LEU A 196 -3.11 13.99 -7.92
N ILE A 197 -2.06 14.03 -7.09
CA ILE A 197 -1.44 12.81 -6.54
C ILE A 197 -2.44 12.03 -5.67
N ILE A 198 -3.21 12.72 -4.81
CA ILE A 198 -4.26 12.08 -4.01
C ILE A 198 -5.30 11.42 -4.92
N ALA A 199 -5.76 12.11 -5.97
CA ALA A 199 -6.70 11.55 -6.94
C ALA A 199 -6.12 10.31 -7.66
N ILE A 200 -4.85 10.34 -8.04
CA ILE A 200 -4.14 9.21 -8.66
C ILE A 200 -4.06 8.03 -7.68
N ILE A 201 -3.75 8.27 -6.40
CA ILE A 201 -3.68 7.21 -5.39
C ILE A 201 -5.05 6.54 -5.20
N LEU A 202 -6.11 7.34 -5.04
CA LEU A 202 -7.48 6.82 -4.92
C LEU A 202 -7.88 6.01 -6.16
N PHE A 203 -7.56 6.54 -7.35
CA PHE A 203 -7.76 5.82 -8.61
C PHE A 203 -7.01 4.49 -8.63
N TYR A 204 -5.76 4.43 -8.17
CA TYR A 204 -4.98 3.19 -8.15
C TYR A 204 -5.53 2.13 -7.19
N ILE A 205 -6.10 2.54 -6.07
CA ILE A 205 -6.82 1.64 -5.16
C ILE A 205 -8.05 1.06 -5.86
N CYS A 206 -8.89 1.92 -6.48
CA CYS A 206 -10.04 1.49 -7.29
C CYS A 206 -9.61 0.50 -8.38
N PHE A 207 -8.61 0.91 -9.17
CA PHE A 207 -8.09 0.15 -10.29
C PHE A 207 -7.52 -1.19 -9.85
N GLY A 208 -6.79 -1.25 -8.73
CA GLY A 208 -6.23 -2.49 -8.21
C GLY A 208 -7.28 -3.53 -7.85
N TYR A 209 -8.31 -3.14 -7.09
CA TYR A 209 -9.40 -4.05 -6.74
C TYR A 209 -10.29 -4.40 -7.92
N PHE A 210 -10.58 -3.44 -8.79
CA PHE A 210 -11.30 -3.70 -10.04
C PHE A 210 -10.52 -4.68 -10.92
N ASN A 211 -9.21 -4.48 -11.10
CA ASN A 211 -8.34 -5.33 -11.90
C ASN A 211 -8.24 -6.76 -11.34
N ALA A 212 -8.34 -6.93 -10.01
CA ALA A 212 -8.37 -8.24 -9.36
C ALA A 212 -9.73 -8.97 -9.49
N PHE A 213 -10.85 -8.27 -9.29
CA PHE A 213 -12.14 -8.93 -9.04
C PHE A 213 -13.22 -8.68 -10.10
N SER A 214 -13.02 -7.77 -11.04
CA SER A 214 -14.04 -7.42 -12.06
C SER A 214 -14.55 -8.60 -12.88
N ALA A 215 -13.76 -9.66 -13.05
CA ALA A 215 -14.18 -10.86 -13.79
C ALA A 215 -15.20 -11.72 -13.02
N ASP A 216 -15.29 -11.59 -11.69
CA ASP A 216 -16.16 -12.44 -10.85
C ASP A 216 -17.49 -11.76 -10.48
N TYR A 217 -17.67 -10.48 -10.83
CA TYR A 217 -18.82 -9.66 -10.44
C TYR A 217 -19.38 -8.88 -11.63
N SER A 218 -20.68 -8.59 -11.59
CA SER A 218 -21.28 -7.67 -12.56
C SER A 218 -20.72 -6.24 -12.35
N LYS A 219 -20.82 -5.37 -13.37
CA LYS A 219 -20.34 -3.98 -13.28
C LYS A 219 -20.94 -3.21 -12.11
N PHE A 220 -22.22 -3.45 -11.79
CA PHE A 220 -22.88 -2.83 -10.65
C PHE A 220 -22.35 -3.36 -9.32
N GLU A 221 -22.23 -4.68 -9.19
CA GLU A 221 -21.73 -5.34 -7.97
C GLU A 221 -20.29 -4.98 -7.64
N ILE A 222 -19.40 -4.93 -8.65
CA ILE A 222 -17.99 -4.56 -8.41
C ILE A 222 -17.89 -3.10 -7.97
N THR A 223 -18.66 -2.21 -8.58
CA THR A 223 -18.64 -0.77 -8.27
C THR A 223 -19.16 -0.51 -6.87
N SER A 224 -20.28 -1.12 -6.46
CA SER A 224 -20.82 -0.96 -5.11
C SER A 224 -19.89 -1.54 -4.04
N ARG A 225 -19.21 -2.65 -4.31
CA ARG A 225 -18.21 -3.23 -3.39
C ARG A 225 -16.96 -2.37 -3.26
N ILE A 226 -16.47 -1.77 -4.35
CA ILE A 226 -15.35 -0.84 -4.30
C ILE A 226 -15.75 0.42 -3.50
N PHE A 227 -16.95 0.94 -3.71
CA PHE A 227 -17.47 2.04 -2.90
C PHE A 227 -17.52 1.67 -1.41
N LEU A 228 -18.10 0.52 -1.07
CA LEU A 228 -18.13 0.01 0.31
C LEU A 228 -16.72 -0.18 0.89
N PHE A 229 -15.75 -0.60 0.07
CA PHE A 229 -14.36 -0.71 0.49
C PHE A 229 -13.79 0.64 0.96
N PHE A 230 -14.04 1.72 0.23
CA PHE A 230 -13.62 3.07 0.67
C PHE A 230 -14.38 3.55 1.90
N VAL A 231 -15.67 3.23 2.02
CA VAL A 231 -16.46 3.56 3.22
C VAL A 231 -15.85 2.86 4.45
N LEU A 232 -15.53 1.58 4.37
CA LEU A 232 -14.91 0.83 5.47
C LEU A 232 -13.54 1.40 5.84
N ILE A 233 -12.66 1.65 4.86
CA ILE A 233 -11.36 2.28 5.10
C ILE A 233 -11.54 3.67 5.74
N GLY A 234 -12.50 4.46 5.30
CA GLY A 234 -12.83 5.76 5.89
C GLY A 234 -13.24 5.64 7.36
N LEU A 235 -14.13 4.70 7.68
CA LEU A 235 -14.57 4.43 9.05
C LEU A 235 -13.41 3.95 9.95
N GLU A 236 -12.55 3.08 9.44
CA GLU A 236 -11.36 2.62 10.15
C GLU A 236 -10.39 3.78 10.43
N LEU A 237 -10.15 4.67 9.46
CA LEU A 237 -9.28 5.84 9.65
C LEU A 237 -9.87 6.83 10.66
N LEU A 238 -11.20 7.05 10.65
CA LEU A 238 -11.88 7.87 11.64
C LEU A 238 -11.76 7.26 13.04
N PHE A 239 -11.95 5.94 13.16
CA PHE A 239 -11.81 5.22 14.42
C PHE A 239 -10.39 5.27 14.96
N LEU A 240 -9.38 5.05 14.12
CA LEU A 240 -7.97 5.18 14.50
C LEU A 240 -7.64 6.61 14.94
N THR A 241 -8.15 7.61 14.23
CA THR A 241 -7.95 9.02 14.59
C THR A 241 -8.58 9.32 15.95
N TRP A 242 -9.79 8.83 16.19
CA TRP A 242 -10.48 8.97 17.49
C TRP A 242 -9.66 8.34 18.63
N ILE A 243 -9.12 7.13 18.43
CA ILE A 243 -8.22 6.47 19.38
C ILE A 243 -6.96 7.32 19.63
N LEU A 244 -6.31 7.80 18.56
CA LEU A 244 -5.08 8.60 18.68
C LEU A 244 -5.31 9.90 19.43
N VAL A 245 -6.43 10.58 19.15
CA VAL A 245 -6.84 11.79 19.88
C VAL A 245 -7.13 11.46 21.34
N GLY A 246 -7.85 10.37 21.62
CA GLY A 246 -8.11 9.91 22.98
C GLY A 246 -6.82 9.66 23.77
N PHE A 247 -5.83 8.98 23.17
CA PHE A 247 -4.52 8.81 23.81
C PHE A 247 -3.77 10.14 23.99
N ALA A 248 -3.78 11.02 22.99
CA ALA A 248 -3.08 12.30 23.05
C ALA A 248 -3.65 13.24 24.13
N THR A 249 -4.95 13.16 24.40
CA THR A 249 -5.63 13.96 25.43
C THR A 249 -5.72 13.26 26.78
N ASN A 250 -5.15 12.05 26.94
CA ASN A 250 -5.39 11.17 28.09
C ASN A 250 -6.89 10.97 28.37
N TRP A 251 -7.69 10.91 27.31
CA TRP A 251 -9.14 10.83 27.33
C TRP A 251 -9.82 11.97 28.11
N LYS A 252 -9.09 13.08 28.34
CA LYS A 252 -9.63 14.31 28.93
C LYS A 252 -10.14 15.20 27.81
N PHE A 253 -11.42 15.03 27.48
CA PHE A 253 -12.13 15.97 26.61
C PHE A 253 -12.61 17.13 27.48
N GLY A 254 -12.02 18.31 27.33
CA GLY A 254 -12.55 19.53 27.98
C GLY A 254 -13.94 19.87 27.43
N GLU A 255 -14.72 20.66 28.17
CA GLU A 255 -15.97 21.22 27.64
C GLU A 255 -15.66 22.01 26.36
N ILE A 256 -16.11 21.50 25.22
CA ILE A 256 -16.14 22.28 23.99
C ILE A 256 -17.27 23.28 24.16
N LYS A 257 -16.97 24.45 24.74
CA LYS A 257 -17.86 25.60 24.67
C LYS A 257 -17.86 26.08 23.22
N ILE A 258 -18.81 25.58 22.45
CA ILE A 258 -19.14 26.14 21.14
C ILE A 258 -19.77 27.49 21.46
N ALA A 259 -18.99 28.58 21.42
CA ALA A 259 -19.57 29.91 21.45
C ALA A 259 -20.34 30.08 20.13
N PRO A 260 -21.68 30.21 20.15
CA PRO A 260 -22.38 30.60 18.95
C PRO A 260 -22.05 32.08 18.75
N PHE A 261 -21.24 32.36 17.73
CA PHE A 261 -20.80 33.70 17.32
C PHE A 261 -19.75 34.34 18.26
N GLY A 262 -18.51 34.28 17.80
CA GLY A 262 -17.51 35.33 17.97
C GLY A 262 -16.96 35.64 16.59
#